data_AF-A0A2E1YTF1-F1
#
_entry.id   AF-A0A2E1YTF1-F1
#
_cell.length_a   1.000
_cell.length_b   1.000
_cell.length_c   1.000
_cell.angle_alpha   90.00
_cell.angle_beta   90.00
_cell.angle_gamma   90.00
#
_symmetry.space_group_name_H-M   'P 1'
#
loop_
_entity.id
_entity.type
_entity.pdbx_description
1 polymer ?
#
loop_
_entity_poly.entity_id
_entity_poly.type
_entity_poly.pdbx_seq_one_letter_code
_entity_poly.pdbx_strand_id
1 'polypeptide(L)'
;MQQKKLEKTILITNRLGLHARASAKFVELISKCKSKFVIKKGKKIVNGSSLLGLMTLAASKGTEIKIQCTGENSQEDLSKLVNLIKNNFGEEKPLSDNITKEESFTGIPVSHGYVIGNCFVMEGSDITYSKYNIAIYEIKKEHKRLDLAVKKALDDLSKIIQKIKGSRNDIYQEMKFMLQANKSIITSSSFIKDSKKRIETDLINAEFAIIEELNKHSKIFKKIKDDYLKDRFDDVRDVCKRILENLQNKKKKKSRLKDNQILVASELSPADLLSHAKSKISGLVSVLGGPEGHFAIVARSLSIPTIVGVKDLLKNIKNNEQIVLDGEKGLLIKNPTNQTINFYKKKIEEQKNRDKKLNYLKKIIPRTTDNVQIKIEANIDNSSEAKESMKIGIDGIGLFRSEYLFMNKKRMPSENEQYDSLKKTLKYLKGKPLTIRTLDIGNDKKVPSIDRYLTKSPNPALGLR
;
A
#
# COMPACT_ATOMS: atom_id res chain seq x y z
N MET A 1 -33.08 -26.49 -49.51
CA MET A 1 -32.72 -26.33 -48.08
C MET A 1 -31.40 -25.55 -47.99
N GLN A 2 -31.38 -24.35 -47.40
CA GLN A 2 -30.16 -23.55 -47.27
C GLN A 2 -29.21 -24.21 -46.26
N GLN A 3 -28.01 -24.60 -46.69
CA GLN A 3 -26.98 -25.11 -45.78
C GLN A 3 -26.55 -23.99 -44.82
N LYS A 4 -26.80 -24.17 -43.53
CA LYS A 4 -26.44 -23.20 -42.50
C LYS A 4 -24.92 -23.16 -42.34
N LYS A 5 -24.33 -21.96 -42.50
CA LYS A 5 -22.90 -21.69 -42.32
C LYS A 5 -22.68 -21.01 -40.98
N LEU A 6 -21.86 -21.61 -40.13
CA LEU A 6 -21.50 -21.08 -38.82
C LEU A 6 -20.00 -20.85 -38.74
N GLU A 7 -19.61 -19.79 -38.04
CA GLU A 7 -18.20 -19.47 -37.83
C GLU A 7 -17.94 -19.22 -36.34
N LYS A 8 -16.81 -19.74 -35.84
CA LYS A 8 -16.37 -19.50 -34.46
C LYS A 8 -14.86 -19.38 -34.39
N THR A 9 -14.39 -18.34 -33.69
CA THR A 9 -12.97 -18.15 -33.39
C THR A 9 -12.66 -18.81 -32.04
N ILE A 10 -11.56 -19.54 -31.96
CA ILE A 10 -11.10 -20.19 -30.74
C ILE A 10 -9.58 -20.12 -30.62
N LEU A 11 -9.10 -19.97 -29.38
CA LEU A 11 -7.69 -19.96 -29.03
C LEU A 11 -7.19 -21.40 -28.82
N ILE A 12 -6.05 -21.74 -29.39
CA ILE A 12 -5.35 -23.00 -29.12
C ILE A 12 -4.64 -22.89 -27.77
N THR A 13 -5.03 -23.72 -26.81
CA THR A 13 -4.57 -23.63 -25.41
C THR A 13 -3.62 -24.74 -24.97
N ASN A 14 -3.59 -25.88 -25.68
CA ASN A 14 -2.73 -27.02 -25.36
C ASN A 14 -1.26 -26.69 -25.64
N ARG A 15 -0.34 -27.23 -24.82
CA ARG A 15 1.09 -26.88 -24.83
C ARG A 15 1.77 -27.01 -26.20
N LEU A 16 1.49 -28.07 -26.95
CA LEU A 16 2.14 -28.38 -28.22
C LEU A 16 1.37 -27.87 -29.45
N GLY A 17 0.22 -27.21 -29.26
CA GLY A 17 -0.62 -26.72 -30.34
C GLY A 17 -1.24 -27.82 -31.22
N LEU A 18 -1.56 -27.51 -32.48
CA LEU A 18 -2.02 -28.49 -33.49
C LEU A 18 -0.86 -29.34 -34.04
N HIS A 19 -0.28 -30.16 -33.18
CA HIS A 19 0.70 -31.19 -33.53
C HIS A 19 0.00 -32.49 -33.99
N ALA A 20 0.76 -33.54 -34.31
CA ALA A 20 0.24 -34.76 -34.95
C ALA A 20 -0.93 -35.42 -34.17
N ARG A 21 -0.82 -35.55 -32.84
CA ARG A 21 -1.85 -36.19 -32.00
C ARG A 21 -3.13 -35.34 -31.88
N ALA A 22 -2.98 -34.05 -31.59
CA ALA A 22 -4.11 -33.11 -31.56
C ALA A 22 -4.84 -33.06 -32.92
N SER A 23 -4.08 -33.02 -34.02
CA SER A 23 -4.63 -33.02 -35.37
C SER A 23 -5.34 -34.35 -35.71
N ALA A 24 -4.82 -35.49 -35.24
CA ALA A 24 -5.47 -36.79 -35.43
C ALA A 24 -6.83 -36.87 -34.72
N LYS A 25 -6.91 -36.44 -33.46
CA LYS A 25 -8.18 -36.36 -32.70
C LYS A 25 -9.16 -35.38 -33.32
N PHE A 26 -8.66 -34.28 -33.86
CA PHE A 26 -9.46 -33.28 -34.59
C PHE A 26 -10.12 -33.92 -35.83
N VAL A 27 -9.34 -34.63 -36.65
CA VAL A 27 -9.83 -35.31 -37.85
C VAL A 27 -10.77 -36.48 -37.49
N GLU A 28 -10.44 -37.24 -36.44
CA GLU A 28 -11.27 -38.36 -35.96
C GLU A 28 -12.65 -37.90 -35.47
N LEU A 29 -12.73 -36.72 -34.84
CA LEU A 29 -14.03 -36.14 -34.46
C LEU A 29 -14.80 -35.68 -35.70
N ILE A 30 -14.11 -35.02 -36.65
CA ILE A 30 -14.74 -34.51 -37.87
C ILE A 30 -15.25 -35.64 -38.77
N SER A 31 -14.56 -36.78 -38.85
CA SER A 31 -15.04 -37.92 -39.65
C SER A 31 -16.36 -38.50 -39.14
N LYS A 32 -16.72 -38.25 -37.88
CA LYS A 32 -17.99 -38.63 -37.26
C LYS A 32 -19.09 -37.58 -37.44
N CYS A 33 -18.75 -36.39 -37.97
CA CYS A 33 -19.70 -35.30 -38.23
C CYS A 33 -20.22 -35.36 -39.67
N LYS A 34 -21.45 -34.89 -39.89
CA LYS A 34 -22.05 -34.77 -41.23
C LYS A 34 -21.74 -33.43 -41.90
N SER A 35 -21.26 -32.45 -41.12
CA SER A 35 -20.92 -31.10 -41.59
C SER A 35 -19.49 -31.00 -42.16
N LYS A 36 -19.29 -30.11 -43.13
CA LYS A 36 -17.95 -29.78 -43.66
C LYS A 36 -17.29 -28.70 -42.83
N PHE A 37 -15.99 -28.87 -42.55
CA PHE A 37 -15.20 -27.95 -41.73
C PHE A 37 -14.05 -27.33 -42.51
N VAL A 38 -13.89 -26.01 -42.37
CA VAL A 38 -12.76 -25.25 -42.92
C VAL A 38 -12.10 -24.47 -41.80
N ILE A 39 -10.80 -24.66 -41.62
CA ILE A 39 -10.03 -24.04 -40.54
C ILE A 39 -9.12 -22.96 -41.12
N LYS A 40 -9.19 -21.77 -40.53
CA LYS A 40 -8.43 -20.60 -40.97
C LYS A 40 -7.53 -20.09 -39.87
N LYS A 41 -6.28 -19.77 -40.23
CA LYS A 41 -5.32 -19.05 -39.38
C LYS A 41 -4.71 -17.93 -40.21
N GLY A 42 -5.11 -16.68 -39.95
CA GLY A 42 -4.75 -15.54 -40.80
C GLY A 42 -5.18 -15.76 -42.26
N LYS A 43 -4.22 -15.75 -43.19
CA LYS A 43 -4.45 -15.99 -44.63
C LYS A 43 -4.46 -17.48 -45.02
N LYS A 44 -4.01 -18.39 -44.14
CA LYS A 44 -3.97 -19.83 -44.42
C LYS A 44 -5.34 -20.46 -44.18
N ILE A 45 -5.80 -21.26 -45.14
CA ILE A 45 -7.08 -21.96 -45.11
C ILE A 45 -6.80 -23.43 -45.38
N VAL A 46 -7.29 -24.31 -44.51
CA VAL A 46 -7.12 -25.76 -44.67
C VAL A 46 -8.44 -26.48 -44.45
N ASN A 47 -8.57 -27.64 -45.09
CA ASN A 47 -9.70 -28.52 -44.87
C ASN A 47 -9.56 -29.19 -43.50
N GLY A 48 -10.62 -29.15 -42.68
CA GLY A 48 -10.64 -29.73 -41.34
C GLY A 48 -10.48 -31.26 -41.33
N SER A 49 -10.72 -31.95 -42.46
CA SER A 49 -10.47 -33.39 -42.60
C SER A 49 -9.03 -33.74 -42.99
N SER A 50 -8.19 -32.75 -43.29
CA SER A 50 -6.80 -32.99 -43.70
C SER A 50 -5.86 -32.92 -42.50
N LEU A 51 -5.34 -34.07 -42.07
CA LEU A 51 -4.36 -34.16 -40.99
C LEU A 51 -3.13 -33.29 -41.28
N LEU A 52 -2.54 -33.46 -42.48
CA LEU A 52 -1.39 -32.69 -42.92
C LEU A 52 -1.73 -31.19 -43.06
N GLY A 53 -2.94 -30.86 -43.52
CA GLY A 53 -3.44 -29.49 -43.58
C GLY A 53 -3.47 -28.83 -42.20
N LEU A 54 -4.01 -29.51 -41.19
CA LEU A 54 -4.06 -28.98 -39.82
C LEU A 54 -2.65 -28.78 -39.24
N MET A 55 -1.71 -29.69 -39.49
CA MET A 55 -0.33 -29.55 -39.05
C MET A 55 0.39 -28.37 -39.74
N THR A 56 0.13 -28.13 -41.02
CA THR A 56 0.76 -27.03 -41.80
C THR A 56 0.22 -25.63 -41.43
N LEU A 57 -0.89 -25.54 -40.68
CA LEU A 57 -1.30 -24.28 -40.04
C LEU A 57 -0.27 -23.80 -39.00
N ALA A 58 0.55 -24.70 -38.45
CA ALA A 58 1.52 -24.41 -37.41
C ALA A 58 0.90 -23.61 -36.25
N ALA A 59 -0.32 -23.98 -35.82
CA ALA A 59 -1.04 -23.27 -34.76
C ALA A 59 -0.47 -23.67 -33.39
N SER A 60 0.47 -22.88 -32.89
CA SER A 60 1.05 -23.02 -31.55
C SER A 60 0.10 -22.49 -30.47
N LYS A 61 0.41 -22.77 -29.20
CA LYS A 61 -0.33 -22.24 -28.05
C LYS A 61 -0.46 -20.71 -28.12
N GLY A 62 -1.67 -20.20 -27.90
CA GLY A 62 -2.00 -18.78 -28.02
C GLY A 62 -2.34 -18.34 -29.45
N THR A 63 -2.37 -19.25 -30.42
CA THR A 63 -2.85 -18.96 -31.77
C THR A 63 -4.37 -18.96 -31.81
N GLU A 64 -4.97 -17.92 -32.39
CA GLU A 64 -6.38 -17.94 -32.76
C GLU A 64 -6.60 -18.64 -34.10
N ILE A 65 -7.56 -19.57 -34.12
CA ILE A 65 -8.05 -20.20 -35.34
C ILE A 65 -9.54 -19.91 -35.51
N LYS A 66 -9.96 -19.72 -36.75
CA LYS A 66 -11.36 -19.55 -37.12
C LYS A 66 -11.86 -20.84 -37.76
N ILE A 67 -12.89 -21.41 -37.16
CA ILE A 67 -13.54 -22.66 -37.57
C ILE A 67 -14.82 -22.28 -38.30
N GLN A 68 -14.92 -22.68 -39.56
CA GLN A 68 -16.13 -22.53 -40.37
C GLN A 68 -16.76 -23.91 -40.53
N CYS A 69 -18.03 -24.04 -40.19
CA CYS A 69 -18.80 -25.28 -40.25
C CYS A 69 -20.02 -25.07 -41.15
N THR A 70 -20.20 -25.91 -42.17
CA THR A 70 -21.31 -25.86 -43.11
C THR A 70 -22.01 -27.21 -43.18
N GLY A 71 -23.31 -27.24 -42.85
CA GLY A 71 -24.11 -28.47 -42.85
C GLY A 71 -25.44 -28.29 -42.11
N GLU A 72 -26.33 -29.28 -42.25
CA GLU A 72 -27.65 -29.30 -41.59
C GLU A 72 -27.52 -29.36 -40.06
N ASN A 73 -26.51 -30.10 -39.55
CA ASN A 73 -26.20 -30.22 -38.12
C ASN A 73 -25.06 -29.30 -37.66
N SER A 74 -24.79 -28.22 -38.41
CA SER A 74 -23.60 -27.37 -38.21
C SER A 74 -23.46 -26.82 -36.79
N GLN A 75 -24.55 -26.56 -36.06
CA GLN A 75 -24.52 -26.04 -34.69
C GLN A 75 -24.00 -27.08 -33.68
N GLU A 76 -24.49 -28.31 -33.76
CA GLU A 76 -24.09 -29.41 -32.86
C GLU A 76 -22.66 -29.87 -33.16
N ASP A 77 -22.37 -30.04 -34.45
CA ASP A 77 -21.05 -30.46 -34.95
C ASP A 77 -19.96 -29.43 -34.59
N LEU A 78 -20.25 -28.13 -34.73
CA LEU A 78 -19.33 -27.06 -34.30
C LEU A 78 -19.12 -27.07 -32.78
N SER A 79 -20.16 -27.33 -32.01
CA SER A 79 -20.08 -27.38 -30.54
C SER A 79 -19.20 -28.53 -30.06
N LYS A 80 -19.32 -29.72 -30.67
CA LYS A 80 -18.46 -30.88 -30.39
C LYS A 80 -16.98 -30.55 -30.64
N LEU A 81 -16.68 -29.93 -31.78
CA LEU A 81 -15.30 -29.57 -32.14
C LEU A 81 -14.72 -28.49 -31.21
N VAL A 82 -15.52 -27.48 -30.86
CA VAL A 82 -15.13 -26.45 -29.88
C VAL A 82 -14.83 -27.06 -28.52
N ASN A 83 -15.66 -28.01 -28.06
CA ASN A 83 -15.45 -28.69 -26.79
C ASN A 83 -14.17 -29.54 -26.80
N LEU A 84 -13.87 -30.22 -27.91
CA LEU A 84 -12.61 -30.96 -28.05
C LEU A 84 -11.39 -30.04 -27.89
N ILE A 85 -11.43 -28.86 -28.52
CA ILE A 85 -10.34 -27.87 -28.45
C ILE A 85 -10.24 -27.27 -27.04
N LYS A 86 -11.37 -26.92 -26.42
CA LYS A 86 -11.42 -26.44 -25.03
C LYS A 86 -10.88 -27.46 -24.03
N ASN A 87 -11.15 -28.74 -24.27
CA ASN A 87 -10.63 -29.85 -23.47
C ASN A 87 -9.18 -30.21 -23.84
N ASN A 88 -8.44 -29.33 -24.52
CA ASN A 88 -7.04 -29.54 -24.94
C ASN A 88 -6.83 -30.89 -25.65
N PHE A 89 -7.79 -31.29 -26.50
CA PHE A 89 -7.78 -32.58 -27.20
C PHE A 89 -7.67 -33.79 -26.25
N GLY A 90 -8.00 -33.65 -24.96
CA GLY A 90 -7.86 -34.71 -23.95
C GLY A 90 -6.41 -35.07 -23.64
N GLU A 91 -5.46 -34.16 -23.86
CA GLU A 91 -4.03 -34.35 -23.54
C GLU A 91 -3.64 -33.72 -22.21
N GLU A 92 -4.35 -32.66 -21.79
CA GLU A 92 -4.08 -31.88 -20.59
C GLU A 92 -5.41 -31.54 -19.91
N LYS A 93 -5.41 -31.34 -18.58
CA LYS A 93 -6.60 -30.80 -17.90
C LYS A 93 -6.97 -29.46 -18.56
N PRO A 94 -8.26 -29.22 -18.90
CA PRO A 94 -8.68 -27.96 -19.50
C PRO A 94 -8.25 -26.81 -18.59
N LEU A 95 -7.74 -25.73 -19.20
CA LEU A 95 -7.52 -24.49 -18.46
C LEU A 95 -8.89 -24.05 -17.94
N SER A 96 -9.02 -23.84 -16.62
CA SER A 96 -10.24 -23.31 -16.02
C SER A 96 -10.63 -22.02 -16.77
N ASP A 97 -11.90 -21.91 -17.19
CA ASP A 97 -12.45 -20.83 -18.05
C ASP A 97 -12.20 -19.38 -17.53
N ASN A 98 -11.57 -19.20 -16.36
CA ASN A 98 -11.16 -17.91 -15.82
C ASN A 98 -9.67 -17.63 -16.08
N ILE A 99 -9.25 -17.47 -17.34
CA ILE A 99 -8.04 -16.68 -17.62
C ILE A 99 -8.45 -15.22 -17.44
N THR A 100 -8.45 -14.76 -16.19
CA THR A 100 -8.44 -13.32 -15.94
C THR A 100 -7.15 -12.78 -16.53
N LYS A 101 -7.27 -11.81 -17.44
CA LYS A 101 -6.12 -11.14 -18.05
C LYS A 101 -5.25 -10.56 -16.93
N GLU A 102 -3.93 -10.71 -17.05
CA GLU A 102 -3.00 -10.07 -16.13
C GLU A 102 -3.21 -8.56 -16.22
N GLU A 103 -3.56 -7.94 -15.11
CA GLU A 103 -3.82 -6.51 -15.01
C GLU A 103 -2.68 -5.87 -14.21
N SER A 104 -2.15 -4.75 -14.71
CA SER A 104 -1.07 -4.03 -14.04
C SER A 104 -1.51 -2.62 -13.71
N PHE A 105 -1.18 -2.17 -12.50
CA PHE A 105 -1.50 -0.87 -11.97
C PHE A 105 -0.21 -0.18 -11.54
N THR A 106 -0.04 1.07 -11.95
CA THR A 106 1.13 1.87 -11.61
C THR A 106 0.78 2.87 -10.51
N GLY A 107 1.68 3.03 -9.55
CA GLY A 107 1.63 4.07 -8.53
C GLY A 107 3.02 4.60 -8.21
N ILE A 108 3.10 5.35 -7.13
CA ILE A 108 4.34 5.97 -6.65
C ILE A 108 5.00 5.00 -5.66
N PRO A 109 6.24 4.52 -5.93
CA PRO A 109 6.97 3.70 -4.98
C PRO A 109 7.39 4.53 -3.76
N VAL A 110 7.12 4.00 -2.57
CA VAL A 110 7.46 4.66 -1.30
C VAL A 110 8.53 3.89 -0.54
N SER A 111 8.38 2.57 -0.51
CA SER A 111 9.23 1.64 0.21
C SER A 111 9.53 0.45 -0.67
N HIS A 112 10.81 0.14 -0.79
CA HIS A 112 11.34 -0.84 -1.73
C HIS A 112 11.06 -2.27 -1.29
N GLY A 113 11.04 -3.17 -2.28
CA GLY A 113 10.98 -4.62 -2.09
C GLY A 113 9.84 -5.27 -2.87
N TYR A 114 9.88 -6.60 -2.91
CA TYR A 114 8.96 -7.40 -3.71
C TYR A 114 8.11 -8.32 -2.82
N VAL A 115 6.82 -8.38 -3.10
CA VAL A 115 5.88 -9.19 -2.31
C VAL A 115 4.96 -9.95 -3.25
N ILE A 116 4.75 -11.22 -2.95
CA ILE A 116 3.71 -12.04 -3.58
C ILE A 116 2.80 -12.50 -2.44
N GLY A 117 1.53 -12.12 -2.50
CA GLY A 117 0.61 -12.41 -1.40
C GLY A 117 -0.84 -12.17 -1.78
N ASN A 118 -1.73 -12.60 -0.89
CA ASN A 118 -3.16 -12.35 -1.05
C ASN A 118 -3.46 -10.93 -0.57
N CYS A 119 -4.26 -10.19 -1.33
CA CYS A 119 -4.66 -8.86 -0.93
C CYS A 119 -5.77 -8.92 0.14
N PHE A 120 -5.76 -7.92 1.01
CA PHE A 120 -6.84 -7.64 1.93
C PHE A 120 -7.33 -6.23 1.65
N VAL A 121 -8.55 -6.14 1.13
CA VAL A 121 -9.15 -4.86 0.75
C VAL A 121 -9.88 -4.29 1.97
N MET A 122 -9.38 -3.19 2.49
CA MET A 122 -10.13 -2.36 3.42
C MET A 122 -11.17 -1.60 2.62
N GLU A 123 -12.44 -1.95 2.81
CA GLU A 123 -13.53 -1.14 2.29
C GLU A 123 -13.43 0.26 2.90
N GLY A 124 -13.10 1.23 2.06
CA GLY A 124 -13.27 2.63 2.39
C GLY A 124 -14.75 2.88 2.65
N SER A 125 -15.05 3.47 3.80
CA SER A 125 -16.34 4.04 4.10
C SER A 125 -16.57 5.26 3.19
N ASP A 126 -16.87 5.05 1.90
CA ASP A 126 -17.55 6.03 1.04
C ASP A 126 -18.97 6.16 1.54
N ILE A 127 -19.09 6.71 2.73
CA ILE A 127 -20.36 6.94 3.36
C ILE A 127 -20.82 8.29 2.81
N THR A 128 -21.62 8.24 1.75
CA THR A 128 -22.48 9.37 1.41
C THR A 128 -23.48 9.52 2.55
N TYR A 129 -23.38 10.62 3.30
CA TYR A 129 -24.30 10.92 4.39
C TYR A 129 -25.47 11.73 3.86
N SER A 130 -26.69 11.19 3.96
CA SER A 130 -27.88 11.92 3.58
C SER A 130 -28.14 13.06 4.56
N LYS A 131 -28.25 14.29 4.04
CA LYS A 131 -28.75 15.43 4.79
C LYS A 131 -30.23 15.23 5.07
N TYR A 132 -30.63 15.32 6.32
CA TYR A 132 -32.04 15.44 6.69
C TYR A 132 -32.20 16.53 7.74
N ASN A 133 -33.37 17.17 7.70
CA ASN A 133 -33.71 18.20 8.67
C ASN A 133 -34.26 17.55 9.94
N ILE A 134 -33.95 18.14 11.08
CA ILE A 134 -34.42 17.69 12.39
C ILE A 134 -35.43 18.70 12.95
N ALA A 135 -36.39 18.22 13.74
CA ALA A 135 -37.28 19.12 14.44
C ALA A 135 -36.58 19.73 15.67
N ILE A 136 -37.03 20.92 16.10
CA ILE A 136 -36.43 21.67 17.23
C ILE A 136 -36.39 20.82 18.52
N TYR A 137 -37.41 19.97 18.76
CA TYR A 137 -37.44 19.09 19.93
C TYR A 137 -36.41 17.94 19.87
N GLU A 138 -35.89 17.61 18.68
CA GLU A 138 -34.89 16.55 18.49
C GLU A 138 -33.44 17.02 18.64
N ILE A 139 -33.20 18.33 18.75
CA ILE A 139 -31.86 18.90 18.93
C ILE A 139 -31.12 18.23 20.09
N LYS A 140 -31.76 18.10 21.26
CA LYS A 140 -31.17 17.46 22.44
C LYS A 140 -30.81 15.99 22.19
N LYS A 141 -31.59 15.29 21.36
CA LYS A 141 -31.37 13.89 20.99
C LYS A 141 -30.17 13.76 20.04
N GLU A 142 -30.06 14.62 19.04
CA GLU A 142 -28.91 14.67 18.12
C GLU A 142 -27.61 15.09 18.82
N HIS A 143 -27.67 16.04 19.77
CA HIS A 143 -26.52 16.41 20.59
C HIS A 143 -25.98 15.21 21.39
N LYS A 144 -26.87 14.47 22.07
CA LYS A 144 -26.50 13.25 22.80
C LYS A 144 -25.91 12.18 21.88
N ARG A 145 -26.47 12.05 20.67
CA ARG A 145 -25.99 11.10 19.66
C ARG A 145 -24.57 11.44 19.21
N LEU A 146 -24.29 12.72 18.96
CA LEU A 146 -22.95 13.23 18.66
C LEU A 146 -21.97 12.97 19.81
N ASP A 147 -22.34 13.29 21.05
CA ASP A 147 -21.50 13.08 22.23
C ASP A 147 -21.12 11.60 22.42
N LEU A 148 -22.08 10.69 22.21
CA LEU A 148 -21.83 9.25 22.26
C LEU A 148 -20.84 8.80 21.18
N ALA A 149 -20.96 9.32 19.96
CA ALA A 149 -20.05 8.99 18.87
C ALA A 149 -18.62 9.51 19.11
N VAL A 150 -18.51 10.73 19.62
CA VAL A 150 -17.23 11.34 20.03
C VAL A 150 -16.58 10.53 21.15
N LYS A 151 -17.35 10.16 22.19
CA LYS A 151 -16.85 9.32 23.30
C LYS A 151 -16.35 7.97 22.80
N LYS A 152 -17.10 7.28 21.93
CA LYS A 152 -16.65 6.02 21.30
C LYS A 152 -15.36 6.20 20.51
N ALA A 153 -15.23 7.28 19.74
CA ALA A 153 -14.02 7.56 18.96
C ALA A 153 -12.80 7.76 19.86
N LEU A 154 -12.94 8.51 20.96
CA LEU A 154 -11.91 8.72 21.98
C LEU A 154 -11.50 7.42 22.69
N ASP A 155 -12.47 6.58 23.04
CA ASP A 155 -12.22 5.30 23.69
C ASP A 155 -11.47 4.35 22.76
N ASP A 156 -11.86 4.29 21.49
CA ASP A 156 -11.21 3.43 20.52
C ASP A 156 -9.78 3.90 20.18
N LEU A 157 -9.54 5.22 20.10
CA LEU A 157 -8.17 5.76 19.99
C LEU A 157 -7.34 5.41 21.24
N SER A 158 -7.94 5.55 22.42
CA SER A 158 -7.27 5.23 23.69
C SER A 158 -6.91 3.74 23.77
N LYS A 159 -7.77 2.84 23.29
CA LYS A 159 -7.47 1.40 23.19
C LYS A 159 -6.32 1.11 22.21
N ILE A 160 -6.26 1.80 21.08
CA ILE A 160 -5.14 1.66 20.12
C ILE A 160 -3.83 2.14 20.76
N ILE A 161 -3.85 3.31 21.41
CA ILE A 161 -2.69 3.85 22.14
C ILE A 161 -2.24 2.92 23.27
N GLN A 162 -3.17 2.33 24.02
CA GLN A 162 -2.84 1.39 25.10
C GLN A 162 -2.17 0.11 24.59
N LYS A 163 -2.57 -0.40 23.41
CA LYS A 163 -1.90 -1.56 22.79
C LYS A 163 -0.42 -1.30 22.48
N ILE A 164 -0.01 -0.04 22.38
CA ILE A 164 1.38 0.37 22.11
C ILE A 164 2.20 0.45 23.41
N LYS A 165 1.56 0.57 24.59
CA LYS A 165 2.26 0.60 25.89
C LYS A 165 2.98 -0.74 26.11
N GLY A 166 4.25 -0.79 25.76
CA GLY A 166 5.10 -1.99 25.85
C GLY A 166 6.07 -2.13 24.67
N SER A 167 5.78 -1.50 23.53
CA SER A 167 6.70 -1.51 22.38
C SER A 167 7.78 -0.45 22.53
N ARG A 168 9.06 -0.88 22.58
CA ARG A 168 10.25 -0.03 22.62
C ARG A 168 10.74 0.43 21.23
N ASN A 169 9.94 0.21 20.18
CA ASN A 169 10.29 0.70 18.85
C ASN A 169 9.95 2.19 18.78
N ASP A 170 10.90 3.01 18.34
CA ASP A 170 10.74 4.46 18.25
C ASP A 170 9.60 4.82 17.28
N ILE A 171 9.42 4.03 16.21
CA ILE A 171 8.31 4.18 15.24
C ILE A 171 6.94 4.06 15.91
N TYR A 172 6.77 3.08 16.81
CA TYR A 172 5.50 2.89 17.51
C TYR A 172 5.24 4.04 18.49
N GLN A 173 6.29 4.69 19.03
CA GLN A 173 6.12 5.90 19.84
C GLN A 173 5.74 7.11 19.00
N GLU A 174 6.33 7.28 17.82
CA GLU A 174 5.95 8.35 16.87
C GLU A 174 4.49 8.23 16.44
N MET A 175 4.05 7.04 16.01
CA MET A 175 2.64 6.79 15.69
C MET A 175 1.72 7.05 16.89
N LYS A 176 2.17 6.75 18.11
CA LYS A 176 1.43 7.05 19.33
C LYS A 176 1.32 8.56 19.57
N PHE A 177 2.37 9.34 19.34
CA PHE A 177 2.30 10.80 19.44
C PHE A 177 1.30 11.38 18.44
N MET A 178 1.28 10.88 17.19
CA MET A 178 0.28 11.25 16.19
C MET A 178 -1.15 10.96 16.68
N LEU A 179 -1.40 9.77 17.22
CA LEU A 179 -2.73 9.43 17.77
C LEU A 179 -3.11 10.28 19.00
N GLN A 180 -2.14 10.71 19.81
CA GLN A 180 -2.37 11.61 20.94
C GLN A 180 -2.69 13.03 20.47
N ALA A 181 -2.08 13.50 19.39
CA ALA A 181 -2.46 14.76 18.74
C ALA A 181 -3.90 14.69 18.22
N ASN A 182 -4.27 13.58 17.55
CA ASN A 182 -5.64 13.35 17.06
C ASN A 182 -6.66 13.34 18.21
N LYS A 183 -6.32 12.70 19.34
CA LYS A 183 -7.14 12.75 20.56
C LYS A 183 -7.29 14.19 21.08
N SER A 184 -6.19 14.94 21.11
CA SER A 184 -6.17 16.32 21.57
C SER A 184 -7.09 17.19 20.71
N ILE A 185 -7.00 17.07 19.38
CA ILE A 185 -7.88 17.75 18.42
C ILE A 185 -9.36 17.49 18.73
N ILE A 186 -9.75 16.24 19.02
CA ILE A 186 -11.14 15.94 19.40
C ILE A 186 -11.54 16.63 20.71
N THR A 187 -10.66 16.61 21.71
CA THR A 187 -10.97 17.10 23.07
C THR A 187 -10.91 18.63 23.23
N SER A 188 -10.03 19.31 22.48
CA SER A 188 -9.72 20.73 22.67
C SER A 188 -10.26 21.62 21.55
N SER A 189 -10.99 21.08 20.58
CA SER A 189 -11.46 21.85 19.42
C SER A 189 -12.79 22.56 19.70
N SER A 190 -12.86 23.80 19.24
CA SER A 190 -14.15 24.46 18.98
C SER A 190 -14.98 23.65 17.99
N PHE A 191 -14.36 22.84 17.13
CA PHE A 191 -15.00 22.02 16.09
C PHE A 191 -16.23 21.24 16.56
N ILE A 192 -16.17 20.52 17.70
CA ILE A 192 -17.34 19.78 18.21
C ILE A 192 -18.42 20.75 18.72
N LYS A 193 -18.02 21.87 19.34
CA LYS A 193 -18.96 22.91 19.79
C LYS A 193 -19.62 23.61 18.59
N ASP A 194 -18.86 23.90 17.54
CA ASP A 194 -19.31 24.55 16.32
C ASP A 194 -20.23 23.62 15.53
N SER A 195 -19.92 22.31 15.50
CA SER A 195 -20.82 21.28 14.96
C SER A 195 -22.15 21.21 15.72
N LYS A 196 -22.13 21.29 17.07
CA LYS A 196 -23.35 21.34 17.89
C LYS A 196 -24.19 22.58 17.65
N LYS A 197 -23.55 23.76 17.55
CA LYS A 197 -24.22 25.01 17.20
C LYS A 197 -24.88 24.90 15.83
N ARG A 198 -24.21 24.29 14.86
CA ARG A 198 -24.75 24.09 13.51
C ARG A 198 -25.99 23.20 13.50
N ILE A 199 -26.03 22.16 14.34
CA ILE A 199 -27.24 21.34 14.53
C ILE A 199 -28.41 22.19 15.05
N GLU A 200 -28.13 23.16 15.94
CA GLU A 200 -29.14 24.08 16.49
C GLU A 200 -29.60 25.13 15.48
N THR A 201 -28.68 25.75 14.74
CA THR A 201 -28.99 26.86 13.82
C THR A 201 -29.58 26.38 12.51
N ASP A 202 -29.01 25.33 11.92
CA ASP A 202 -29.33 24.88 10.57
C ASP A 202 -30.39 23.76 10.59
N LEU A 203 -30.74 23.26 11.79
CA LEU A 203 -31.70 22.17 12.02
C LEU A 203 -31.38 20.93 11.17
N ILE A 204 -30.11 20.53 11.17
CA ILE A 204 -29.58 19.38 10.41
C ILE A 204 -29.09 18.26 11.33
N ASN A 205 -28.97 17.05 10.77
CA ASN A 205 -28.42 15.90 11.47
C ASN A 205 -26.91 16.00 11.77
N ALA A 206 -26.45 15.28 12.80
CA ALA A 206 -25.07 15.35 13.29
C ALA A 206 -24.01 15.00 12.23
N GLU A 207 -24.27 14.06 11.33
CA GLU A 207 -23.31 13.69 10.28
C GLU A 207 -23.06 14.86 9.31
N PHE A 208 -24.13 15.51 8.86
CA PHE A 208 -24.01 16.62 7.92
C PHE A 208 -23.38 17.84 8.59
N ALA A 209 -23.66 18.08 9.89
CA ALA A 209 -23.04 19.16 10.65
C ALA A 209 -21.51 19.03 10.74
N ILE A 210 -21.00 17.81 10.98
CA ILE A 210 -19.55 17.53 10.99
C ILE A 210 -18.93 17.75 9.61
N ILE A 211 -19.61 17.29 8.55
CA ILE A 211 -19.11 17.40 7.17
C ILE A 211 -19.01 18.87 6.73
N GLU A 212 -20.02 19.68 7.04
CA GLU A 212 -20.01 21.11 6.74
C GLU A 212 -18.87 21.83 7.48
N GLU A 213 -18.67 21.54 8.77
CA GLU A 213 -17.59 22.16 9.52
C GLU A 213 -16.22 21.68 9.03
N LEU A 214 -16.08 20.40 8.68
CA LEU A 214 -14.86 19.85 8.05
C LEU A 214 -14.59 20.53 6.70
N ASN A 215 -15.61 20.73 5.86
CA ASN A 215 -15.48 21.40 4.56
C ASN A 215 -15.08 22.87 4.72
N LYS A 216 -15.65 23.57 5.71
CA LYS A 216 -15.30 24.95 6.04
C LYS A 216 -13.83 25.07 6.45
N HIS A 217 -13.36 24.20 7.37
CA HIS A 217 -11.95 24.20 7.74
C HIS A 217 -11.05 23.76 6.57
N SER A 218 -11.46 22.79 5.77
CA SER A 218 -10.68 22.35 4.59
C SER A 218 -10.42 23.50 3.62
N LYS A 219 -11.39 24.38 3.38
CA LYS A 219 -11.21 25.57 2.53
C LYS A 219 -10.19 26.55 3.11
N ILE A 220 -10.10 26.69 4.43
CA ILE A 220 -9.10 27.53 5.10
C ILE A 220 -7.71 26.92 4.96
N PHE A 221 -7.58 25.61 5.24
CA PHE A 221 -6.31 24.90 5.17
C PHE A 221 -5.77 24.79 3.75
N LYS A 222 -6.63 24.66 2.72
CA LYS A 222 -6.20 24.67 1.31
C LYS A 222 -5.55 25.99 0.86
N LYS A 223 -5.82 27.11 1.55
CA LYS A 223 -5.19 28.41 1.25
C LYS A 223 -3.77 28.51 1.84
N ILE A 224 -3.38 27.60 2.73
CA ILE A 224 -2.05 27.55 3.31
C ILE A 224 -1.10 26.92 2.29
N LYS A 225 0.01 27.60 1.99
CA LYS A 225 1.00 27.12 1.01
C LYS A 225 1.93 26.02 1.56
N ASP A 226 2.02 25.90 2.88
CA ASP A 226 2.88 24.96 3.59
C ASP A 226 2.30 23.53 3.54
N ASP A 227 3.04 22.61 2.91
CA ASP A 227 2.63 21.21 2.75
C ASP A 227 2.58 20.45 4.08
N TYR A 228 3.41 20.81 5.06
CA TYR A 228 3.35 20.22 6.41
C TYR A 228 2.03 20.57 7.12
N LEU A 229 1.53 21.80 6.93
CA LEU A 229 0.25 22.21 7.50
C LEU A 229 -0.94 21.60 6.76
N LYS A 230 -0.79 21.25 5.47
CA LYS A 230 -1.80 20.50 4.72
C LYS A 230 -1.91 19.07 5.24
N ASP A 231 -0.79 18.40 5.46
CA ASP A 231 -0.76 17.03 5.99
C ASP A 231 -1.40 16.94 7.38
N ARG A 232 -1.23 17.97 8.21
CA ARG A 232 -1.90 18.07 9.53
C ARG A 232 -3.42 18.20 9.43
N PHE A 233 -3.96 18.65 8.30
CA PHE A 233 -5.40 18.70 8.09
C PHE A 233 -5.97 17.31 7.77
N ASP A 234 -5.20 16.43 7.14
CA ASP A 234 -5.63 15.05 6.88
C ASP A 234 -5.83 14.27 8.19
N ASP A 235 -5.03 14.55 9.22
CA ASP A 235 -5.27 14.04 10.58
C ASP A 235 -6.65 14.43 11.14
N VAL A 236 -7.12 15.65 10.86
CA VAL A 236 -8.46 16.13 11.25
C VAL A 236 -9.54 15.39 10.47
N ARG A 237 -9.32 15.14 9.18
CA ARG A 237 -10.23 14.37 8.32
C ARG A 237 -10.38 12.94 8.84
N ASP A 238 -9.28 12.29 9.21
CA ASP A 238 -9.28 10.93 9.78
C ASP A 238 -10.08 10.83 11.07
N VAL A 239 -9.90 11.81 11.95
CA VAL A 239 -10.69 11.95 13.19
C VAL A 239 -12.19 12.08 12.87
N CYS A 240 -12.55 12.96 11.93
CA CYS A 240 -13.94 13.19 11.56
C CYS A 240 -14.58 11.94 10.97
N LYS A 241 -13.87 11.25 10.06
CA LYS A 241 -14.31 9.97 9.48
C LYS A 241 -14.65 8.96 10.57
N ARG A 242 -13.84 8.88 11.62
CA ARG A 242 -14.04 7.98 12.76
C ARG A 242 -15.25 8.32 13.61
N ILE A 243 -15.53 9.61 13.83
CA ILE A 243 -16.73 10.05 14.52
C ILE A 243 -17.98 9.71 13.68
N LEU A 244 -17.92 9.97 12.38
CA LEU A 244 -19.01 9.68 11.46
C LEU A 244 -19.32 8.18 11.34
N GLU A 245 -18.30 7.32 11.32
CA GLU A 245 -18.47 5.86 11.37
C GLU A 245 -19.21 5.41 12.65
N ASN A 246 -18.90 6.04 13.79
CA ASN A 246 -19.57 5.76 15.06
C ASN A 246 -21.01 6.28 15.11
N LEU A 247 -21.33 7.36 14.39
CA LEU A 247 -22.69 7.92 14.28
C LEU A 247 -23.65 7.00 13.51
N GLN A 248 -23.15 6.24 12.53
CA GLN A 248 -23.97 5.32 11.74
C GLN A 248 -24.24 3.99 12.44
N ASN A 249 -23.62 3.71 13.60
CA ASN A 249 -23.74 2.42 14.31
C ASN A 249 -23.47 1.18 13.42
N LYS A 250 -22.84 1.34 12.24
CA LYS A 250 -22.42 0.21 11.40
C LYS A 250 -21.34 -0.52 12.18
N LYS A 251 -21.70 -1.67 12.76
CA LYS A 251 -20.71 -2.62 13.30
C LYS A 251 -19.74 -2.89 12.16
N LYS A 252 -18.49 -2.41 12.28
CA LYS A 252 -17.39 -2.84 11.41
C LYS A 252 -17.43 -4.36 11.41
N LYS A 253 -17.78 -4.99 10.27
CA LYS A 253 -17.45 -6.40 10.06
C LYS A 253 -15.93 -6.42 10.21
N LYS A 254 -15.43 -6.88 11.35
CA LYS A 254 -14.00 -7.01 11.60
C LYS A 254 -13.51 -8.16 10.73
N SER A 255 -13.38 -7.92 9.42
CA SER A 255 -12.57 -8.78 8.58
C SER A 255 -11.16 -8.68 9.17
N ARG A 256 -10.69 -9.78 9.74
CA ARG A 256 -9.39 -9.81 10.39
C ARG A 256 -8.35 -10.06 9.30
N LEU A 257 -7.38 -9.16 9.22
CA LEU A 257 -6.20 -9.37 8.39
C LEU A 257 -5.53 -10.68 8.83
N LYS A 258 -5.40 -11.64 7.90
CA LYS A 258 -4.62 -12.86 8.11
C LYS A 258 -3.13 -12.54 8.00
N ASP A 259 -2.28 -13.42 8.51
CA ASP A 259 -0.84 -13.24 8.36
C ASP A 259 -0.41 -13.34 6.90
N ASN A 260 0.58 -12.54 6.55
CA ASN A 260 1.19 -12.40 5.24
C ASN A 260 0.27 -11.93 4.11
N GLN A 261 -0.62 -10.97 4.40
CA GLN A 261 -1.46 -10.33 3.39
C GLN A 261 -0.92 -8.95 3.00
N ILE A 262 -1.23 -8.56 1.77
CA ILE A 262 -0.98 -7.20 1.26
C ILE A 262 -2.21 -6.35 1.58
N LEU A 263 -2.03 -5.29 2.36
CA LEU A 263 -3.10 -4.39 2.75
C LEU A 263 -3.39 -3.39 1.63
N VAL A 264 -4.63 -3.32 1.17
CA VAL A 264 -5.06 -2.41 0.10
C VAL A 264 -6.19 -1.54 0.64
N ALA A 265 -6.05 -0.22 0.60
CA ALA A 265 -7.10 0.71 1.02
C ALA A 265 -7.15 1.96 0.14
N SER A 266 -8.24 2.74 0.23
CA SER A 266 -8.31 4.05 -0.43
C SER A 266 -7.27 5.00 0.14
N GLU A 267 -7.18 5.02 1.46
CA GLU A 267 -6.29 5.84 2.27
C GLU A 267 -5.92 5.01 3.50
N LEU A 268 -4.65 5.06 3.90
CA LEU A 268 -4.14 4.32 5.06
C LEU A 268 -3.66 5.29 6.13
N SER A 269 -4.30 5.26 7.29
CA SER A 269 -3.86 6.05 8.45
C SER A 269 -2.87 5.27 9.33
N PRO A 270 -2.05 5.97 10.15
CA PRO A 270 -1.26 5.32 11.20
C PRO A 270 -2.13 4.48 12.16
N ALA A 271 -3.37 4.91 12.42
CA ALA A 271 -4.31 4.17 13.26
C ALA A 271 -4.65 2.80 12.65
N ASP A 272 -4.81 2.73 11.33
CA ASP A 272 -5.15 1.51 10.61
C ASP A 272 -3.99 0.51 10.68
N LEU A 273 -2.76 0.94 10.40
CA LEU A 273 -1.56 0.11 10.54
C LEU A 273 -1.42 -0.47 11.96
N LEU A 274 -1.60 0.38 12.99
CA LEU A 274 -1.54 -0.05 14.39
C LEU A 274 -2.64 -1.03 14.78
N SER A 275 -3.82 -0.86 14.21
CA SER A 275 -4.94 -1.76 14.48
C SER A 275 -4.66 -3.17 13.95
N HIS A 276 -3.82 -3.28 12.92
CA HIS A 276 -3.37 -4.52 12.30
C HIS A 276 -1.96 -4.98 12.72
N ALA A 277 -1.28 -4.27 13.64
CA ALA A 277 0.11 -4.54 14.02
C ALA A 277 0.38 -5.95 14.59
N LYS A 278 -0.65 -6.68 15.05
CA LYS A 278 -0.51 -8.09 15.48
C LYS A 278 -0.39 -9.06 14.30
N SER A 279 -0.92 -8.70 13.14
CA SER A 279 -0.87 -9.51 11.92
C SER A 279 0.37 -9.12 11.13
N LYS A 280 1.09 -10.10 10.56
CA LYS A 280 2.25 -9.79 9.70
C LYS A 280 1.78 -9.24 8.36
N ILE A 281 1.88 -7.94 8.17
CA ILE A 281 1.59 -7.28 6.89
C ILE A 281 2.79 -7.49 5.97
N SER A 282 2.57 -8.05 4.78
CA SER A 282 3.66 -8.28 3.82
C SER A 282 3.90 -7.11 2.88
N GLY A 283 2.88 -6.31 2.60
CA GLY A 283 2.95 -5.16 1.72
C GLY A 283 1.80 -4.19 1.96
N LEU A 284 1.97 -2.93 1.53
CA LEU A 284 0.98 -1.87 1.70
C LEU A 284 0.68 -1.19 0.37
N VAL A 285 -0.60 -0.91 0.12
CA VAL A 285 -1.06 -0.23 -1.09
C VAL A 285 -2.14 0.78 -0.75
N SER A 286 -1.96 2.01 -1.20
CA SER A 286 -2.96 3.07 -1.05
C SER A 286 -3.32 3.70 -2.40
N VAL A 287 -4.62 3.95 -2.62
CA VAL A 287 -5.11 4.63 -3.83
C VAL A 287 -4.79 6.12 -3.79
N LEU A 288 -4.88 6.71 -2.61
CA LEU A 288 -4.57 8.11 -2.33
C LEU A 288 -3.25 8.20 -1.56
N GLY A 289 -2.74 9.42 -1.40
CA GLY A 289 -1.51 9.71 -0.67
C GLY A 289 -0.31 10.00 -1.56
N GLY A 290 0.64 10.75 -0.99
CA GLY A 290 1.89 11.15 -1.63
C GLY A 290 3.12 10.48 -1.00
N PRO A 291 4.29 10.59 -1.65
CA PRO A 291 5.55 10.00 -1.17
C PRO A 291 6.09 10.62 0.13
N GLU A 292 5.64 11.84 0.45
CA GLU A 292 6.04 12.61 1.64
C GLU A 292 5.02 12.53 2.79
N GLY A 293 3.83 11.97 2.56
CA GLY A 293 2.80 11.92 3.59
C GLY A 293 3.21 11.07 4.80
N HIS A 294 2.62 11.34 5.97
CA HIS A 294 2.90 10.62 7.22
C HIS A 294 2.84 9.10 7.09
N PHE A 295 1.88 8.58 6.32
CA PHE A 295 1.80 7.14 6.01
C PHE A 295 3.05 6.63 5.28
N ALA A 296 3.56 7.39 4.31
CA ALA A 296 4.71 7.00 3.51
C ALA A 296 6.00 6.94 4.34
N ILE A 297 6.17 7.89 5.26
CA ILE A 297 7.30 7.92 6.21
C ILE A 297 7.27 6.70 7.13
N VAL A 298 6.10 6.39 7.70
CA VAL A 298 5.92 5.23 8.57
C VAL A 298 6.17 3.92 7.82
N ALA A 299 5.61 3.79 6.61
CA ALA A 299 5.78 2.60 5.78
C ALA A 299 7.25 2.31 5.41
N ARG A 300 8.01 3.37 5.09
CA ARG A 300 9.46 3.29 4.83
C ARG A 300 10.23 2.85 6.06
N SER A 301 9.91 3.42 7.22
CA SER A 301 10.55 3.09 8.49
C SER A 301 10.28 1.64 8.92
N LEU A 302 9.11 1.09 8.57
CA LEU A 302 8.77 -0.32 8.81
C LEU A 302 9.44 -1.28 7.81
N SER A 303 10.14 -0.79 6.79
CA SER A 303 10.73 -1.60 5.71
C SER A 303 9.72 -2.54 5.03
N ILE A 304 8.45 -2.11 4.96
CA ILE A 304 7.39 -2.87 4.29
C ILE A 304 7.23 -2.33 2.86
N PRO A 305 7.30 -3.18 1.82
CA PRO A 305 7.12 -2.72 0.44
C PRO A 305 5.78 -1.99 0.26
N THR A 306 5.84 -0.77 -0.28
CA THR A 306 4.69 0.14 -0.28
C THR A 306 4.57 0.96 -1.56
N ILE A 307 3.35 1.02 -2.10
CA ILE A 307 2.98 1.86 -3.25
C ILE A 307 1.78 2.73 -2.87
N VAL A 308 1.84 4.02 -3.22
CA VAL A 308 0.73 4.97 -3.03
C VAL A 308 0.27 5.55 -4.36
N GLY A 309 -0.90 6.19 -4.40
CA GLY A 309 -1.38 6.85 -5.60
C GLY A 309 -1.87 5.91 -6.71
N VAL A 310 -2.25 4.67 -6.38
CA VAL A 310 -2.71 3.68 -7.38
C VAL A 310 -4.17 3.94 -7.75
N LYS A 311 -4.40 4.69 -8.82
CA LYS A 311 -5.75 5.05 -9.28
C LYS A 311 -6.59 3.82 -9.70
N ASP A 312 -7.89 3.88 -9.42
CA ASP A 312 -8.91 2.86 -9.78
C ASP A 312 -8.67 1.43 -9.27
N LEU A 313 -7.71 1.22 -8.35
CA LEU A 313 -7.39 -0.11 -7.83
C LEU A 313 -8.58 -0.76 -7.10
N LEU A 314 -9.27 0.00 -6.24
CA LEU A 314 -10.37 -0.52 -5.41
C LEU A 314 -11.58 -1.02 -6.21
N LYS A 315 -11.82 -0.47 -7.41
CA LYS A 315 -12.91 -0.94 -8.28
C LYS A 315 -12.59 -2.30 -8.92
N ASN A 316 -11.30 -2.59 -9.08
CA ASN A 316 -10.82 -3.73 -9.84
C ASN A 316 -10.29 -4.86 -8.96
N ILE A 317 -10.09 -4.68 -7.67
CA ILE A 317 -9.52 -5.69 -6.78
C ILE A 317 -10.55 -6.27 -5.81
N LYS A 318 -10.56 -7.59 -5.65
CA LYS A 318 -11.40 -8.27 -4.66
C LYS A 318 -10.58 -8.82 -3.51
N ASN A 319 -11.20 -8.92 -2.33
CA ASN A 319 -10.54 -9.44 -1.14
C ASN A 319 -10.06 -10.90 -1.35
N ASN A 320 -8.87 -11.22 -0.82
CA ASN A 320 -8.15 -12.49 -0.97
C ASN A 320 -7.70 -12.86 -2.41
N GLU A 321 -7.66 -11.92 -3.35
CA GLU A 321 -7.02 -12.16 -4.66
C GLU A 321 -5.50 -12.19 -4.54
N GLN A 322 -4.85 -13.04 -5.33
CA GLN A 322 -3.39 -13.10 -5.38
C GLN A 322 -2.85 -11.94 -6.21
N ILE A 323 -1.94 -11.17 -5.63
CA ILE A 323 -1.30 -10.03 -6.29
C ILE A 323 0.22 -10.05 -6.08
N VAL A 324 0.92 -9.41 -7.00
CA VAL A 324 2.35 -9.08 -6.86
C VAL A 324 2.49 -7.59 -6.64
N LEU A 325 3.32 -7.22 -5.66
CA LEU A 325 3.69 -5.86 -5.36
C LEU A 325 5.18 -5.66 -5.64
N ASP A 326 5.50 -4.74 -6.53
CA ASP A 326 6.86 -4.25 -6.80
C ASP A 326 6.98 -2.82 -6.25
N GLY A 327 7.51 -2.72 -5.03
CA GLY A 327 7.75 -1.45 -4.36
C GLY A 327 8.96 -0.67 -4.90
N GLU A 328 9.75 -1.23 -5.83
CA GLU A 328 10.86 -0.54 -6.47
C GLU A 328 10.39 0.23 -7.70
N LYS A 329 9.57 -0.41 -8.55
CA LYS A 329 9.00 0.22 -9.76
C LYS A 329 7.67 0.91 -9.51
N GLY A 330 7.04 0.69 -8.36
CA GLY A 330 5.68 1.17 -8.11
C GLY A 330 4.64 0.42 -8.95
N LEU A 331 4.83 -0.89 -9.17
CA LEU A 331 3.94 -1.73 -9.96
C LEU A 331 3.15 -2.71 -9.08
N LEU A 332 1.85 -2.80 -9.29
CA LEU A 332 0.98 -3.83 -8.73
C LEU A 332 0.41 -4.68 -9.85
N ILE A 333 0.58 -6.00 -9.75
CA ILE A 333 0.07 -6.95 -10.75
C ILE A 333 -1.01 -7.80 -10.12
N LYS A 334 -2.20 -7.76 -10.72
CA LYS A 334 -3.36 -8.57 -10.34
C LYS A 334 -3.46 -9.79 -11.25
N ASN A 335 -3.85 -10.92 -10.66
CA ASN A 335 -3.93 -12.22 -11.33
C ASN A 335 -2.63 -12.56 -12.09
N PRO A 336 -1.47 -12.53 -11.41
CA PRO A 336 -0.18 -12.73 -12.05
C PRO A 336 -0.11 -14.12 -12.69
N THR A 337 0.41 -14.20 -13.91
CA THR A 337 0.66 -15.48 -14.55
C THR A 337 1.76 -16.26 -13.81
N ASN A 338 1.82 -17.58 -13.99
CA ASN A 338 2.90 -18.39 -13.42
C ASN A 338 4.30 -17.94 -13.86
N GLN A 339 4.42 -17.36 -15.06
CA GLN A 339 5.68 -16.77 -15.55
C GLN A 339 6.06 -15.55 -14.70
N THR A 340 5.12 -14.63 -14.50
CA THR A 340 5.29 -13.44 -13.65
C THR A 340 5.61 -13.82 -12.20
N ILE A 341 4.89 -14.80 -11.64
CA ILE A 341 5.16 -15.31 -10.28
C ILE A 341 6.60 -15.84 -10.17
N ASN A 342 7.06 -16.64 -11.14
CA ASN A 342 8.41 -17.20 -11.10
C ASN A 342 9.49 -16.12 -11.26
N PHE A 343 9.25 -15.12 -12.10
CA PHE A 343 10.14 -13.97 -12.24
C PHE A 343 10.32 -13.21 -10.92
N TYR A 344 9.21 -12.86 -10.24
CA TYR A 344 9.29 -12.15 -8.95
C TYR A 344 9.77 -13.03 -7.80
N LYS A 345 9.50 -14.34 -7.81
CA LYS A 345 10.11 -15.27 -6.85
C LYS A 345 11.64 -15.23 -6.93
N LYS A 346 12.20 -15.26 -8.15
CA LYS A 346 13.65 -15.14 -8.36
C LYS A 346 14.18 -13.81 -7.84
N LYS A 347 13.48 -12.70 -8.10
CA LYS A 347 13.83 -11.37 -7.55
C LYS A 347 13.82 -11.31 -6.03
N ILE A 348 12.80 -11.89 -5.39
CA ILE A 348 12.71 -11.99 -3.92
C ILE A 348 13.89 -12.79 -3.36
N GLU A 349 14.28 -13.88 -4.02
CA GLU A 349 15.41 -14.70 -3.62
C GLU A 349 16.75 -13.99 -3.82
N GLU A 350 16.93 -13.30 -4.94
CA GLU A 350 18.09 -12.43 -5.21
C GLU A 350 18.23 -11.35 -4.14
N GLN A 351 17.13 -10.68 -3.77
CA GLN A 351 17.12 -9.67 -2.72
C GLN A 351 17.49 -10.27 -1.36
N LYS A 352 16.89 -11.41 -0.98
CA LYS A 352 17.27 -12.11 0.27
C LYS A 352 18.74 -12.51 0.29
N ASN A 353 19.29 -12.97 -0.83
CA ASN A 353 20.70 -13.33 -0.93
C ASN A 353 21.60 -12.09 -0.86
N ARG A 354 21.18 -10.96 -1.45
CA ARG A 354 21.86 -9.67 -1.30
C ARG A 354 21.85 -9.20 0.14
N ASP A 355 20.71 -9.25 0.83
CA ASP A 355 20.58 -8.86 2.23
C ASP A 355 21.42 -9.76 3.15
N LYS A 356 21.52 -11.06 2.86
CA LYS A 356 22.44 -11.97 3.55
C LYS A 356 23.89 -11.58 3.34
N LYS A 357 24.29 -11.27 2.10
CA LYS A 357 25.64 -10.79 1.77
C LYS A 357 25.95 -9.47 2.51
N LEU A 358 25.05 -8.50 2.47
CA LEU A 358 25.18 -7.24 3.19
C LEU A 358 25.26 -7.44 4.71
N ASN A 359 24.46 -8.35 5.27
CA ASN A 359 24.55 -8.70 6.69
C ASN A 359 25.89 -9.34 7.07
N TYR A 360 26.53 -10.07 6.16
CA TYR A 360 27.88 -10.59 6.37
C TYR A 360 28.92 -9.45 6.40
N LEU A 361 28.76 -8.42 5.59
CA LEU A 361 29.64 -7.24 5.58
C LEU A 361 29.68 -6.49 6.92
N LYS A 362 28.65 -6.61 7.76
CA LYS A 362 28.58 -5.96 9.09
C LYS A 362 29.72 -6.35 10.03
N LYS A 363 30.39 -7.48 9.77
CA LYS A 363 31.51 -7.99 10.57
C LYS A 363 32.88 -7.76 9.90
N ILE A 364 32.90 -7.23 8.69
CA ILE A 364 34.11 -7.05 7.90
C ILE A 364 34.63 -5.62 8.13
N ILE A 365 35.94 -5.50 8.27
CA ILE A 365 36.61 -4.20 8.31
C ILE A 365 36.60 -3.62 6.88
N PRO A 366 36.00 -2.45 6.64
CA PRO A 366 35.85 -1.91 5.30
C PRO A 366 37.21 -1.51 4.72
N ARG A 367 37.52 -2.04 3.53
CA ARG A 367 38.74 -1.76 2.77
C ARG A 367 38.41 -1.58 1.28
N THR A 368 39.16 -0.71 0.62
CA THR A 368 39.09 -0.52 -0.83
C THR A 368 39.74 -1.70 -1.58
N THR A 369 39.62 -1.75 -2.91
CA THR A 369 40.21 -2.81 -3.75
C THR A 369 41.74 -2.83 -3.73
N ASP A 370 42.36 -1.70 -3.43
CA ASP A 370 43.80 -1.51 -3.19
C ASP A 370 44.17 -1.59 -1.69
N ASN A 371 43.28 -2.15 -0.86
CA ASN A 371 43.50 -2.48 0.55
C ASN A 371 43.72 -1.28 1.50
N VAL A 372 43.28 -0.08 1.11
CA VAL A 372 43.22 1.08 2.00
C VAL A 372 42.05 0.91 2.98
N GLN A 373 42.35 0.98 4.28
CA GLN A 373 41.31 0.92 5.30
C GLN A 373 40.55 2.24 5.38
N ILE A 374 39.23 2.16 5.31
CA ILE A 374 38.32 3.28 5.55
C ILE A 374 37.55 3.05 6.84
N LYS A 375 36.94 4.09 7.40
CA LYS A 375 36.03 3.98 8.54
C LYS A 375 34.62 4.31 8.10
N ILE A 376 33.65 3.50 8.47
CA ILE A 376 32.24 3.76 8.23
C ILE A 376 31.58 4.16 9.54
N GLU A 377 31.32 5.45 9.69
CA GLU A 377 30.74 6.03 10.89
C GLU A 377 29.32 6.54 10.62
N ALA A 378 28.44 6.51 11.63
CA ALA A 378 27.07 6.99 11.48
C ALA A 378 26.91 8.44 11.94
N ASN A 379 25.95 9.13 11.31
CA ASN A 379 25.42 10.41 11.76
C ASN A 379 24.13 10.15 12.51
N ILE A 380 24.01 10.66 13.73
CA ILE A 380 22.86 10.42 14.61
C ILE A 380 22.41 11.70 15.32
N ASP A 381 21.12 11.75 15.64
CA ASP A 381 20.48 12.87 16.34
C ASP A 381 20.10 12.49 17.79
N ASN A 382 20.06 11.19 18.14
CA ASN A 382 19.71 10.74 19.49
C ASN A 382 20.41 9.43 19.91
N SER A 383 20.34 9.11 21.21
CA SER A 383 20.98 7.91 21.79
C SER A 383 20.37 6.59 21.34
N SER A 384 19.12 6.57 20.89
CA SER A 384 18.46 5.34 20.39
C SER A 384 19.03 4.94 19.03
N GLU A 385 19.22 5.91 18.15
CA GLU A 385 19.87 5.71 16.84
C GLU A 385 21.28 5.14 17.02
N ALA A 386 22.06 5.59 18.00
CA ALA A 386 23.38 5.02 18.31
C ALA A 386 23.30 3.49 18.53
N LYS A 387 22.29 3.04 19.28
CA LYS A 387 22.06 1.61 19.53
C LYS A 387 21.68 0.86 18.25
N GLU A 388 20.91 1.48 17.36
CA GLU A 388 20.51 0.87 16.09
C GLU A 388 21.68 0.79 15.12
N SER A 389 22.42 1.87 14.94
CA SER A 389 23.61 1.93 14.09
C SER A 389 24.66 0.90 14.51
N MET A 390 24.83 0.67 15.82
CA MET A 390 25.72 -0.39 16.32
C MET A 390 25.31 -1.81 15.88
N LYS A 391 24.02 -2.08 15.64
CA LYS A 391 23.57 -3.36 15.07
C LYS A 391 23.91 -3.52 13.58
N ILE A 392 24.22 -2.41 12.91
CA ILE A 392 24.55 -2.36 11.48
C ILE A 392 26.05 -2.59 11.27
N GLY A 393 26.89 -2.53 12.30
CA GLY A 393 28.33 -2.82 12.20
C GLY A 393 29.21 -1.61 11.89
N ILE A 394 28.79 -0.41 12.31
CA ILE A 394 29.56 0.83 12.14
C ILE A 394 30.88 0.83 12.94
N ASP A 395 31.88 1.58 12.50
CA ASP A 395 33.16 1.75 13.20
C ASP A 395 33.10 2.80 14.32
N GLY A 396 32.09 3.66 14.30
CA GLY A 396 31.86 4.70 15.31
C GLY A 396 30.73 5.65 14.93
N ILE A 397 30.56 6.70 15.72
CA ILE A 397 29.65 7.82 15.40
C ILE A 397 30.51 9.00 14.97
N GLY A 398 30.41 9.38 13.70
CA GLY A 398 31.19 10.46 13.09
C GLY A 398 30.54 11.83 13.29
N LEU A 399 29.24 11.85 13.61
CA LEU A 399 28.53 13.07 13.95
C LEU A 399 27.36 12.76 14.89
N PHE A 400 27.47 13.20 16.14
CA PHE A 400 26.33 13.34 17.05
C PHE A 400 25.84 14.78 16.99
N ARG A 401 24.64 14.99 16.46
CA ARG A 401 23.99 16.31 16.40
C ARG A 401 23.35 16.63 17.74
N SER A 402 23.90 17.60 18.46
CA SER A 402 23.43 17.98 19.79
C SER A 402 22.14 18.81 19.75
N GLU A 403 21.77 19.39 18.60
CA GLU A 403 20.62 20.29 18.43
C GLU A 403 19.29 19.65 18.84
N TYR A 404 19.14 18.34 18.65
CA TYR A 404 17.91 17.61 18.98
C TYR A 404 17.55 17.74 20.48
N LEU A 405 18.55 17.84 21.36
CA LEU A 405 18.35 18.05 22.81
C LEU A 405 17.69 19.40 23.12
N PHE A 406 17.80 20.37 22.21
CA PHE A 406 17.32 21.74 22.35
C PHE A 406 16.00 21.98 21.59
N MET A 407 15.82 21.36 20.43
CA MET A 407 14.66 21.59 19.54
C MET A 407 13.31 21.18 20.15
N ASN A 408 13.27 20.08 20.92
CA ASN A 408 12.03 19.50 21.44
C ASN A 408 11.66 19.95 22.87
N LYS A 409 12.33 20.97 23.42
CA LYS A 409 12.10 21.45 24.78
C LYS A 409 11.74 22.93 24.82
N LYS A 410 10.87 23.30 25.76
CA LYS A 410 10.52 24.71 26.05
C LYS A 410 11.60 25.46 26.83
N ARG A 411 12.49 24.71 27.50
CA ARG A 411 13.63 25.22 28.26
C ARG A 411 14.92 24.62 27.73
N MET A 412 16.04 25.30 27.94
CA MET A 412 17.34 24.70 27.66
C MET A 412 17.53 23.40 28.47
N PRO A 413 18.15 22.37 27.86
CA PRO A 413 18.51 21.16 28.56
C PRO A 413 19.57 21.45 29.62
N SER A 414 19.40 20.88 30.81
CA SER A 414 20.41 21.03 31.87
C SER A 414 21.66 20.21 31.53
N GLU A 415 22.78 20.55 32.15
CA GLU A 415 24.03 19.79 32.02
C GLU A 415 23.81 18.30 32.32
N ASN A 416 23.08 17.97 33.39
CA ASN A 416 22.75 16.59 33.75
C ASN A 416 21.98 15.86 32.63
N GLU A 417 21.04 16.53 31.96
CA GLU A 417 20.28 15.93 30.84
C GLU A 417 21.18 15.67 29.63
N GLN A 418 22.11 16.58 29.34
CA GLN A 418 23.09 16.41 28.26
C GLN A 418 24.08 15.29 28.60
N TYR A 419 24.60 15.27 29.83
CA TYR A 419 25.48 14.25 30.37
C TYR A 419 24.84 12.85 30.27
N ASP A 420 23.59 12.71 30.70
CA ASP A 420 22.88 11.42 30.65
C ASP A 420 22.69 10.91 29.22
N SER A 421 22.42 11.81 28.27
CA SER A 421 22.30 11.48 26.85
C SER A 421 23.63 10.96 26.29
N LEU A 422 24.72 11.72 26.51
CA LEU A 422 26.05 11.37 26.03
C LEU A 422 26.57 10.08 26.68
N LYS A 423 26.37 9.93 28.00
CA LYS A 423 26.74 8.71 28.75
C LYS A 423 26.01 7.49 28.22
N LYS A 424 24.73 7.60 27.88
CA LYS A 424 23.97 6.50 27.24
C LYS A 424 24.54 6.14 25.87
N THR A 425 24.82 7.13 25.03
CA THR A 425 25.41 6.93 23.69
C THR A 425 26.77 6.24 23.79
N LEU A 426 27.65 6.70 24.67
CA LEU A 426 28.97 6.09 24.92
C LEU A 426 28.87 4.64 25.40
N LYS A 427 27.92 4.33 26.28
CA LYS A 427 27.66 2.95 26.73
C LYS A 427 27.30 2.02 25.56
N TYR A 428 26.60 2.52 24.54
CA TYR A 428 26.25 1.71 23.37
C TYR A 428 27.44 1.47 22.43
N LEU A 429 28.40 2.40 22.37
CA LEU A 429 29.54 2.35 21.45
C LEU A 429 30.62 1.34 21.87
N LYS A 430 30.64 0.89 23.13
CA LYS A 430 31.57 -0.13 23.63
C LYS A 430 33.05 0.13 23.26
N GLY A 431 33.49 1.39 23.38
CA GLY A 431 34.86 1.80 23.09
C GLY A 431 35.11 2.35 21.68
N LYS A 432 34.09 2.39 20.81
CA LYS A 432 34.16 3.06 19.50
C LYS A 432 34.10 4.60 19.63
N PRO A 433 34.68 5.35 18.68
CA PRO A 433 34.69 6.81 18.72
C PRO A 433 33.29 7.41 18.64
N LEU A 434 33.14 8.56 19.31
CA LEU A 434 31.97 9.42 19.28
C LEU A 434 32.43 10.85 19.02
N THR A 435 32.15 11.35 17.84
CA THR A 435 32.39 12.76 17.48
C THR A 435 31.13 13.55 17.79
N ILE A 436 31.23 14.45 18.77
CA ILE A 436 30.11 15.29 19.21
C ILE A 436 30.26 16.64 18.55
N ARG A 437 29.23 17.08 17.82
CA ARG A 437 29.14 18.48 17.41
C ARG A 437 28.52 19.27 18.55
N THR A 438 29.20 20.34 18.95
CA THR A 438 28.65 21.35 19.85
C THR A 438 27.39 21.95 19.23
N LEU A 439 26.68 22.76 20.01
CA LEU A 439 25.41 23.33 19.56
C LEU A 439 25.58 24.08 18.24
N ASP A 440 24.80 23.68 17.25
CA ASP A 440 24.85 24.22 15.89
C ASP A 440 23.45 24.67 15.45
N ILE A 441 23.01 25.84 15.94
CA ILE A 441 21.65 26.35 15.80
C ILE A 441 21.69 27.76 15.22
N GLY A 442 21.25 27.89 13.96
CA GLY A 442 20.99 29.17 13.34
C GLY A 442 19.54 29.62 13.48
N ASN A 443 19.27 30.82 12.98
CA ASN A 443 17.93 31.41 12.88
C ASN A 443 16.99 30.70 11.90
N ASP A 444 17.50 29.72 11.15
CA ASP A 444 16.77 28.87 10.22
C ASP A 444 15.92 27.82 10.95
N LYS A 445 16.32 27.43 12.17
CA LYS A 445 15.63 26.45 13.00
C LYS A 445 14.83 27.17 14.09
N LYS A 446 13.50 27.02 14.10
CA LYS A 446 12.66 27.49 15.22
C LYS A 446 12.90 26.60 16.44
N VAL A 447 13.75 27.04 17.36
CA VAL A 447 14.08 26.31 18.58
C VAL A 447 13.52 27.08 19.78
N PRO A 448 12.33 26.73 20.31
CA PRO A 448 11.65 27.53 21.34
C PRO A 448 12.46 27.78 22.61
N SER A 449 13.42 26.89 22.92
CA SER A 449 14.32 27.00 24.06
C SER A 449 15.38 28.11 23.91
N ILE A 450 15.74 28.46 22.67
CA ILE A 450 16.81 29.41 22.33
C ILE A 450 16.28 30.63 21.56
N ASP A 451 15.05 30.58 21.04
CA ASP A 451 14.40 31.64 20.24
C ASP A 451 14.46 33.03 20.88
N ARG A 452 14.45 33.10 22.23
CA ARG A 452 14.60 34.36 22.98
C ARG A 452 15.99 35.00 22.89
N TYR A 453 17.01 34.22 22.54
CA TYR A 453 18.41 34.64 22.46
C TYR A 453 18.88 34.85 21.00
N LEU A 454 18.05 34.52 20.01
CA LEU A 454 18.36 34.70 18.59
C LEU A 454 17.65 35.93 18.04
N THR A 455 18.40 36.97 17.66
CA THR A 455 17.87 38.12 16.93
C THR A 455 17.64 37.76 15.47
N LYS A 456 16.45 38.06 14.92
CA LYS A 456 16.10 37.78 13.50
C LYS A 456 17.15 38.34 12.54
N SER A 457 17.72 37.47 11.70
CA SER A 457 18.66 37.83 10.64
C SER A 457 17.99 37.69 9.26
N PRO A 458 18.21 38.62 8.33
CA PRO A 458 17.76 38.50 6.94
C PRO A 458 18.42 37.33 6.20
N ASN A 459 19.62 36.91 6.62
CA ASN A 459 20.26 35.69 6.13
C ASN A 459 20.73 34.83 7.32
N PRO A 460 19.93 33.83 7.74
CA PRO A 460 20.28 32.93 8.84
C PRO A 460 21.57 32.13 8.64
N ALA A 461 21.94 31.82 7.39
CA ALA A 461 23.12 31.00 7.10
C ALA A 461 24.45 31.76 7.23
N LEU A 462 24.40 33.10 7.10
CA LEU A 462 25.57 34.00 7.25
C LEU A 462 25.50 34.83 8.55
N GLY A 463 24.61 34.46 9.47
CA GLY A 463 24.34 35.19 10.71
C GLY A 463 24.88 34.48 11.96
N LEU A 464 24.36 34.89 13.11
CA LEU A 464 24.64 34.25 14.41
C LEU A 464 24.11 32.80 14.40
N ARG A 465 25.00 31.83 14.66
CA ARG A 465 24.75 30.39 14.61
C ARG A 465 25.53 29.65 15.69
#